data_AF-A0A6J4P0Y3-F1
#
_entry.id   AF-A0A6J4P0Y3-F1
#
_cell.length_a   1.000
_cell.length_b   1.000
_cell.length_c   1.000
_cell.angle_alpha   90.00
_cell.angle_beta   90.00
_cell.angle_gamma   90.00
#
_symmetry.space_group_name_H-M   'P 1'
#
loop_
_entity.id
_entity.type
_entity.pdbx_description
1 polymer ?
#
loop_
_entity_poly.entity_id
_entity_poly.type
_entity_poly.pdbx_seq_one_letter_code
_entity_poly.pdbx_strand_id
1 'polypeptide(L)'
;MQFLELVLKNFGPYAGTQTINLRPEKDGNPCPVILFGGMNGGGKTTLMDAIRLALYGGRAQCSTRGNLSYSDFLNQCVNRHTPTLEDTRVELTFEQVQDDKLAQFKIVRYWKKLDIKDTLSILIYSEIVSDWWSDKAITNTWDEYIETLLPVGISNLFLFDGEQVKELAELETPPEFVVGAIKSLLGLELAERLAVDLEILAGRKRKEIAGKKDLAALEKIEQTFKKITDEIDLAKQEQASFKNELDKAQKNQQQASEKFIYEGGKIAADRSQLDSKLNDYRNQADKSRQAMMELASNTLPLALISPLLSEAKIQAETEASQQQAKIAQNVIKQRSDRLLNYIAEISLNPQQLDKIQDFIRQENQELEQQAGTDAPPWMNADNNSIQQLENLLSYQIKAQQILARDQIEEIKSIEAEIDFTDRQLAAAASPES
;
A
#
# COMPACT_ATOMS: atom_id res chain seq x y z
N MET A 1 -20.99 28.64 17.61
CA MET A 1 -19.56 28.69 17.24
C MET A 1 -19.47 28.42 15.75
N GLN A 2 -18.76 29.25 14.99
CA GLN A 2 -18.59 29.11 13.54
C GLN A 2 -17.10 29.15 13.19
N PHE A 3 -16.59 28.16 12.46
CA PHE A 3 -15.19 28.14 12.02
C PHE A 3 -14.99 29.08 10.83
N LEU A 4 -13.88 29.82 10.83
CA LEU A 4 -13.57 30.84 9.83
C LEU A 4 -12.34 30.48 8.99
N GLU A 5 -11.29 29.97 9.62
CA GLU A 5 -10.03 29.67 8.95
C GLU A 5 -9.28 28.55 9.68
N LEU A 6 -8.69 27.63 8.93
CA LEU A 6 -7.77 26.61 9.43
C LEU A 6 -6.40 26.79 8.75
N VAL A 7 -5.34 26.98 9.53
CA VAL A 7 -3.96 27.08 9.03
C VAL A 7 -3.17 25.86 9.51
N LEU A 8 -2.59 25.12 8.57
CA LEU A 8 -1.74 23.96 8.83
C LEU A 8 -0.33 24.27 8.35
N LYS A 9 0.65 24.17 9.25
CA LYS A 9 2.06 24.30 8.91
C LYS A 9 2.78 22.99 9.21
N ASN A 10 3.36 22.37 8.20
CA ASN A 10 4.20 21.18 8.36
C ASN A 10 3.50 20.03 9.13
N PHE A 11 2.19 19.85 8.92
CA PHE A 11 1.33 18.92 9.66
C PHE A 11 0.87 17.76 8.77
N GLY A 12 1.22 16.53 9.13
CA GLY A 12 0.88 15.32 8.39
C GLY A 12 1.33 15.40 6.92
N PRO A 13 0.43 15.25 5.93
CA PRO A 13 0.77 15.37 4.51
C PRO A 13 0.97 16.83 4.05
N TYR A 14 0.59 17.82 4.85
CA TYR A 14 0.67 19.24 4.49
C TYR A 14 2.07 19.80 4.78
N ALA A 15 2.90 19.91 3.74
CA ALA A 15 4.21 20.56 3.81
C ALA A 15 4.08 22.08 3.61
N GLY A 16 4.91 22.87 4.31
CA GLY A 16 4.81 24.32 4.30
C GLY A 16 3.55 24.82 5.01
N THR A 17 3.12 26.04 4.71
CA THR A 17 1.92 26.65 5.30
C THR A 17 0.75 26.55 4.33
N GLN A 18 -0.35 25.95 4.78
CA GLN A 18 -1.60 25.78 4.04
C GLN A 18 -2.72 26.49 4.78
N THR A 19 -3.37 27.45 4.14
CA THR A 19 -4.48 28.21 4.71
C THR A 19 -5.77 27.82 4.04
N ILE A 20 -6.75 27.43 4.84
CA ILE A 20 -8.05 26.92 4.38
C ILE A 20 -9.13 27.85 4.91
N ASN A 21 -9.85 28.47 3.97
CA ASN A 21 -10.99 29.31 4.30
C ASN A 21 -12.22 28.43 4.62
N LEU A 22 -12.77 28.61 5.81
CA LEU A 22 -13.96 27.90 6.31
C LEU A 22 -15.20 28.80 6.38
N ARG A 23 -15.13 30.03 5.86
CA ARG A 23 -16.28 30.92 5.80
C ARG A 23 -17.34 30.34 4.86
N PRO A 24 -18.60 30.23 5.28
CA PRO A 24 -19.71 29.70 4.47
C PRO A 24 -20.22 30.77 3.49
N GLU A 25 -19.31 31.36 2.72
CA GLU A 25 -19.60 32.38 1.73
C GLU A 25 -18.76 32.16 0.47
N LYS A 26 -19.37 32.40 -0.69
CA LYS A 26 -18.68 32.39 -1.98
C LYS A 26 -19.16 33.57 -2.79
N ASP A 27 -18.22 34.44 -3.18
CA ASP A 27 -18.50 35.65 -3.96
C ASP A 27 -19.60 36.54 -3.35
N GLY A 28 -19.64 36.62 -2.00
CA GLY A 28 -20.63 37.40 -1.24
C GLY A 28 -21.99 36.72 -1.05
N ASN A 29 -22.18 35.48 -1.53
CA ASN A 29 -23.42 34.72 -1.33
C ASN A 29 -23.24 33.66 -0.23
N PRO A 30 -24.24 33.45 0.65
CA PRO A 30 -24.18 32.43 1.69
C PRO A 30 -24.18 31.03 1.09
N CYS A 31 -23.12 30.28 1.35
CA CYS A 31 -22.90 28.90 0.93
C CYS A 31 -22.70 28.03 2.17
N PRO A 32 -23.79 27.47 2.75
CA PRO A 32 -23.72 26.78 4.04
C PRO A 32 -22.94 25.46 4.01
N VAL A 33 -22.66 24.91 2.83
CA VAL A 33 -21.93 23.65 2.64
C VAL A 33 -20.61 23.92 1.96
N ILE A 34 -19.50 23.56 2.63
CA ILE A 34 -18.14 23.63 2.09
C ILE A 34 -17.70 22.21 1.76
N LEU A 35 -17.38 21.96 0.48
CA LEU A 35 -16.95 20.66 0.00
C LEU A 35 -15.44 20.62 -0.20
N PHE A 36 -14.75 19.74 0.54
CA PHE A 36 -13.34 19.44 0.34
C PHE A 36 -13.17 18.18 -0.51
N GLY A 37 -12.84 18.36 -1.79
CA GLY A 37 -12.52 17.26 -2.69
C GLY A 37 -11.04 16.87 -2.61
N GLY A 38 -10.76 15.58 -2.42
CA GLY A 38 -9.39 15.05 -2.43
C GLY A 38 -9.36 13.54 -2.67
N MET A 39 -8.28 13.03 -3.27
CA MET A 39 -8.06 11.60 -3.45
C MET A 39 -7.89 10.89 -2.09
N ASN A 40 -8.06 9.56 -2.06
CA ASN A 40 -7.77 8.78 -0.84
C ASN A 40 -6.26 8.89 -0.52
N GLY A 41 -5.94 9.11 0.75
CA GLY A 41 -4.58 9.46 1.19
C GLY A 41 -4.21 10.94 1.02
N GLY A 42 -5.09 11.78 0.44
CA GLY A 42 -4.85 13.22 0.24
C GLY A 42 -4.99 14.09 1.50
N GLY A 43 -5.09 13.50 2.69
CA GLY A 43 -5.16 14.25 3.96
C GLY A 43 -6.54 14.65 4.46
N LYS A 44 -7.64 14.15 3.88
CA LYS A 44 -9.02 14.46 4.31
C LYS A 44 -9.26 14.18 5.81
N THR A 45 -8.94 12.97 6.27
CA THR A 45 -9.03 12.60 7.69
C THR A 45 -8.05 13.41 8.54
N THR A 46 -6.86 13.73 8.01
CA THR A 46 -5.85 14.55 8.69
C THR A 46 -6.34 15.97 8.94
N LEU A 47 -7.12 16.56 8.02
CA LEU A 47 -7.75 17.86 8.20
C LEU A 47 -8.70 17.86 9.39
N MET A 48 -9.51 16.81 9.52
CA MET A 48 -10.43 16.66 10.65
C MET A 48 -9.70 16.42 11.97
N ASP A 49 -8.66 15.56 11.96
CA ASP A 49 -7.79 15.36 13.12
C ASP A 49 -7.09 16.67 13.53
N ALA A 50 -6.72 17.54 12.58
CA ALA A 50 -6.12 18.85 12.87
C ALA A 50 -7.09 19.77 13.63
N ILE A 51 -8.36 19.82 13.23
CA ILE A 51 -9.39 20.61 13.92
C ILE A 51 -9.59 20.08 15.36
N ARG A 52 -9.69 18.75 15.52
CA ARG A 52 -9.81 18.12 16.84
C ARG A 52 -8.59 18.43 17.72
N LEU A 53 -7.39 18.34 17.16
CA LEU A 53 -6.14 18.64 17.86
C LEU A 53 -6.05 20.11 18.27
N ALA A 54 -6.44 21.05 17.39
CA ALA A 54 -6.48 22.47 17.70
C ALA A 54 -7.36 22.73 18.93
N LEU A 55 -8.58 22.17 18.94
CA LEU A 55 -9.55 22.37 20.02
C LEU A 55 -9.11 21.71 21.34
N TYR A 56 -8.75 20.43 21.32
CA TYR A 56 -8.65 19.62 22.54
C TYR A 56 -7.23 19.17 22.91
N GLY A 57 -6.23 19.39 22.06
CA GLY A 57 -4.85 18.98 22.34
C GLY A 57 -4.73 17.50 22.69
N GLY A 58 -4.10 17.19 23.82
CA GLY A 58 -3.92 15.83 24.33
C GLY A 58 -5.21 15.09 24.71
N ARG A 59 -6.34 15.79 24.84
CA ARG A 59 -7.66 15.19 25.08
C ARG A 59 -8.36 14.76 23.78
N ALA A 60 -7.85 15.18 22.63
CA ALA A 60 -8.42 14.79 21.33
C ALA A 60 -8.28 13.28 21.10
N GLN A 61 -9.39 12.64 20.71
CA GLN A 61 -9.36 11.31 20.09
C GLN A 61 -9.09 11.50 18.60
N CYS A 62 -7.81 11.43 18.22
CA CYS A 62 -7.41 11.48 16.82
C CYS A 62 -7.35 10.07 16.23
N SER A 63 -7.80 9.92 15.00
CA SER A 63 -7.94 8.64 14.29
C SER A 63 -6.61 7.89 14.18
N THR A 64 -5.51 8.65 14.04
CA THR A 64 -4.14 8.15 13.88
C THR A 64 -3.40 7.88 15.19
N ARG A 65 -3.98 8.20 16.36
CA ARG A 65 -3.28 8.11 17.65
C ARG A 65 -3.14 6.68 18.17
N GLY A 66 -4.15 5.83 18.00
CA GLY A 66 -4.15 4.48 18.58
C GLY A 66 -3.76 4.48 20.07
N ASN A 67 -2.78 3.66 20.44
CA ASN A 67 -2.22 3.57 21.81
C ASN A 67 -0.96 4.42 22.02
N LEU A 68 -0.62 5.33 21.11
CA LEU A 68 0.60 6.14 21.22
C LEU A 68 0.50 7.15 22.36
N SER A 69 1.65 7.42 22.98
CA SER A 69 1.78 8.57 23.89
C SER A 69 1.50 9.87 23.13
N TYR A 70 1.07 10.91 23.83
CA TYR A 70 0.75 12.19 23.20
C TYR A 70 1.96 12.79 22.48
N SER A 71 3.16 12.68 23.07
CA SER A 71 4.40 13.12 22.43
C SER A 71 4.73 12.34 21.17
N ASP A 72 4.55 11.01 21.17
CA ASP A 72 4.82 10.20 19.98
C ASP A 72 3.84 10.53 18.85
N PHE A 73 2.57 10.77 19.20
CA PHE A 73 1.56 11.22 18.25
C PHE A 73 1.94 12.57 17.62
N LEU A 74 2.32 13.58 18.42
CA LEU A 74 2.77 14.87 17.91
C LEU A 74 3.98 14.74 16.99
N ASN A 75 4.92 13.82 17.30
CA ASN A 75 6.07 13.54 16.45
C ASN A 75 5.66 12.95 15.09
N GLN A 76 4.72 12.02 15.08
CA GLN A 76 4.18 11.44 13.84
C GLN A 76 3.39 12.46 13.00
N CYS A 77 2.76 13.44 13.65
CA CYS A 77 2.09 14.55 12.98
C CYS A 77 3.06 15.53 12.29
N VAL A 78 4.36 15.47 12.53
CA VAL A 78 5.33 16.33 11.83
C VAL A 78 5.52 15.83 10.39
N ASN A 79 5.36 16.71 9.40
CA ASN A 79 5.61 16.34 8.00
C ASN A 79 7.07 15.86 7.82
N ARG A 80 7.26 14.78 7.05
CA ARG A 80 8.58 14.13 6.87
C ARG A 80 9.65 15.05 6.28
N HIS A 81 9.25 16.05 5.48
CA HIS A 81 10.16 16.99 4.82
C HIS A 81 10.46 18.23 5.65
N THR A 82 9.94 18.32 6.88
CA THR A 82 10.15 19.47 7.77
C THR A 82 11.58 19.48 8.32
N PRO A 83 12.33 20.59 8.15
CA PRO A 83 13.63 20.78 8.80
C PRO A 83 13.51 20.69 10.33
N THR A 84 14.55 20.21 11.01
CA THR A 84 14.54 20.01 12.49
C THR A 84 14.35 21.29 13.31
N LEU A 85 14.67 22.45 12.72
CA LEU A 85 14.54 23.78 13.34
C LEU A 85 13.17 24.42 13.12
N GLU A 86 12.38 23.93 12.16
CA GLU A 86 11.04 24.45 11.90
C GLU A 86 10.01 23.85 12.87
N ASP A 87 8.99 24.65 13.16
CA ASP A 87 7.83 24.23 13.93
C ASP A 87 6.75 23.61 13.04
N THR A 88 6.03 22.67 13.63
CA THR A 88 4.73 22.22 13.15
C THR A 88 3.67 23.00 13.91
N ARG A 89 2.70 23.55 13.19
CA ARG A 89 1.69 24.45 13.74
C ARG A 89 0.30 24.13 13.19
N VAL A 90 -0.69 24.20 14.06
CA VAL A 90 -2.12 24.10 13.71
C VAL A 90 -2.80 25.32 14.31
N GLU A 91 -3.47 26.09 13.47
CA GLU A 91 -4.23 27.27 13.89
C GLU A 91 -5.68 27.16 13.45
N LEU A 92 -6.61 27.41 14.36
CA LEU A 92 -8.04 27.42 14.07
C LEU A 92 -8.63 28.75 14.52
N THR A 93 -9.17 29.49 13.56
CA THR A 93 -9.91 30.73 13.79
C THR A 93 -11.40 30.43 13.77
N PHE A 94 -12.13 30.88 14.78
CA PHE A 94 -13.58 30.72 14.87
C PHE A 94 -14.22 31.96 15.50
N GLU A 95 -15.51 32.13 15.28
CA GLU A 95 -16.32 33.16 15.92
C GLU A 95 -17.41 32.56 16.80
N GLN A 96 -17.73 33.29 17.86
CA GLN A 96 -18.79 32.95 18.78
C GLN A 96 -19.43 34.20 19.37
N VAL A 97 -20.72 34.10 19.69
CA VAL A 97 -21.43 35.11 20.47
C VAL A 97 -20.99 35.03 21.93
N GLN A 98 -20.40 36.12 22.43
CA GLN A 98 -20.05 36.34 23.83
C GLN A 98 -20.61 37.71 24.24
N ASP A 99 -21.35 37.76 25.35
CA ASP A 99 -22.00 38.99 25.85
C ASP A 99 -22.78 39.76 24.76
N ASP A 100 -23.59 39.03 23.98
CA ASP A 100 -24.37 39.53 22.83
C ASP A 100 -23.56 40.15 21.68
N LYS A 101 -22.23 39.92 21.64
CA LYS A 101 -21.35 40.37 20.56
C LYS A 101 -20.60 39.20 19.91
N LEU A 102 -20.34 39.31 18.61
CA LEU A 102 -19.51 38.35 17.89
C LEU A 102 -18.03 38.60 18.24
N ALA A 103 -17.43 37.65 18.97
CA ALA A 103 -16.00 37.64 19.27
C ALA A 103 -15.29 36.61 18.39
N GLN A 104 -14.13 36.98 17.85
CA GLN A 104 -13.28 36.08 17.09
C GLN A 104 -12.11 35.59 17.94
N PHE A 105 -11.92 34.27 17.91
CA PHE A 105 -10.86 33.57 18.62
C PHE A 105 -9.96 32.88 17.60
N LYS A 106 -8.67 32.85 17.89
CA LYS A 106 -7.68 32.09 17.14
C LYS A 106 -6.89 31.21 18.10
N ILE A 107 -7.07 29.90 17.95
CA ILE A 107 -6.34 28.89 18.67
C ILE A 107 -5.05 28.63 17.91
N VAL A 108 -3.93 28.67 18.60
CA VAL A 108 -2.62 28.34 18.03
C VAL A 108 -2.00 27.22 18.85
N ARG A 109 -1.73 26.08 18.21
CA ARG A 109 -0.90 25.02 18.77
C ARG A 109 0.34 24.82 17.93
N TYR A 110 1.50 24.74 18.56
CA TYR A 110 2.75 24.46 17.87
C TYR A 110 3.72 23.65 18.71
N TRP A 111 4.55 22.86 18.03
CA TRP A 111 5.61 22.05 18.63
C TRP A 111 6.78 21.92 17.66
N LYS A 112 7.96 21.53 18.17
CA LYS A 112 9.17 21.34 17.37
C LYS A 112 9.61 19.89 17.39
N LYS A 113 10.30 19.45 16.33
CA LYS A 113 10.78 18.07 16.21
C LYS A 113 11.83 17.69 17.28
N LEU A 114 12.65 18.66 17.70
CA LEU A 114 13.69 18.46 18.73
C LEU A 114 13.15 18.58 20.16
N ASP A 115 12.02 19.25 20.34
CA ASP A 115 11.36 19.47 21.64
C ASP A 115 9.86 19.32 21.45
N ILE A 116 9.40 18.07 21.55
CA ILE A 116 8.01 17.69 21.28
C ILE A 116 7.16 18.07 22.48
N LYS A 117 6.91 19.37 22.60
CA LYS A 117 6.05 19.97 23.60
C LYS A 117 4.97 20.80 22.91
N ASP A 118 3.73 20.36 23.06
CA ASP A 118 2.58 21.13 22.59
C ASP A 118 2.50 22.45 23.36
N THR A 119 2.62 23.55 22.62
CA THR A 119 2.48 24.90 23.15
C THR A 119 1.18 25.50 22.63
N LEU A 120 0.25 25.75 23.55
CA LEU A 120 -1.03 26.40 23.28
C LEU A 120 -0.92 27.92 23.46
N SER A 121 -1.57 28.66 22.56
CA SER A 121 -1.79 30.10 22.69
C SER A 121 -3.16 30.45 22.14
N ILE A 122 -3.97 31.15 22.94
CA ILE A 122 -5.28 31.66 22.52
C ILE A 122 -5.17 33.16 22.26
N LEU A 123 -5.60 33.56 21.08
CA LEU A 123 -5.64 34.95 20.64
C LEU A 123 -7.09 35.39 20.44
N ILE A 124 -7.43 36.59 20.90
CA ILE A 124 -8.75 37.21 20.70
C ILE A 124 -8.58 38.42 19.81
N TYR A 125 -9.44 38.59 18.81
CA TYR A 125 -9.40 39.76 17.95
C TYR A 125 -9.93 41.00 18.69
N SER A 126 -9.14 42.07 18.72
CA SER A 126 -9.54 43.36 19.30
C SER A 126 -9.96 44.32 18.19
N GLU A 127 -11.23 44.72 18.16
CA GLU A 127 -11.70 45.76 17.22
C GLU A 127 -11.03 47.11 17.47
N ILE A 128 -10.62 47.40 18.71
CA ILE A 128 -10.00 48.68 19.10
C ILE A 128 -8.63 48.85 18.45
N VAL A 129 -7.84 47.77 18.40
CA VAL A 129 -6.47 47.78 17.87
C VAL A 129 -6.39 47.15 16.47
N SER A 130 -7.50 46.57 15.99
CA SER A 130 -7.58 45.81 14.73
C SER A 130 -6.50 44.72 14.63
N ASP A 131 -6.20 44.07 15.75
CA ASP A 131 -5.15 43.05 15.84
C ASP A 131 -5.50 41.96 16.87
N TRP A 132 -4.75 40.86 16.82
CA TRP A 132 -4.87 39.70 17.70
C TRP A 132 -4.12 39.93 19.01
N TRP A 133 -4.81 39.76 20.14
CA TRP A 133 -4.19 39.85 21.46
C TRP A 133 -4.17 38.51 22.17
N SER A 134 -3.03 38.15 22.76
CA SER A 134 -2.93 36.92 23.54
C SER A 134 -3.57 37.08 24.92
N ASP A 135 -4.53 36.21 25.22
CA ASP A 135 -5.15 36.13 26.53
C ASP A 135 -4.59 34.93 27.30
N LYS A 136 -3.69 35.20 28.24
CA LYS A 136 -3.08 34.16 29.08
C LYS A 136 -4.06 33.52 30.05
N ALA A 137 -5.11 34.24 30.48
CA ALA A 137 -6.10 33.68 31.38
C ALA A 137 -6.91 32.60 30.66
N ILE A 138 -7.43 32.94 29.47
CA ILE A 138 -8.16 31.97 28.64
C ILE A 138 -7.25 30.83 28.19
N THR A 139 -5.99 31.11 27.84
CA THR A 139 -5.03 30.07 27.45
C THR A 139 -4.84 29.02 28.56
N ASN A 140 -4.79 29.46 29.83
CA ASN A 140 -4.63 28.54 30.97
C ASN A 140 -5.91 27.78 31.32
N THR A 141 -7.09 28.35 31.08
CA THR A 141 -8.40 27.73 31.34
C THR A 141 -9.05 27.20 30.05
N TRP A 142 -8.29 27.03 28.98
CA TRP A 142 -8.83 26.72 27.66
C TRP A 142 -9.60 25.39 27.66
N ASP A 143 -9.07 24.38 28.34
CA ASP A 143 -9.68 23.05 28.43
C ASP A 143 -11.04 23.06 29.14
N GLU A 144 -11.24 23.96 30.10
CA GLU A 144 -12.51 24.19 30.79
C GLU A 144 -13.45 25.01 29.90
N TYR A 145 -12.92 26.06 29.28
CA TYR A 145 -13.67 26.94 28.39
C TYR A 145 -14.25 26.17 27.19
N ILE A 146 -13.43 25.38 26.49
CA ILE A 146 -13.89 24.60 25.34
C ILE A 146 -14.91 23.53 25.74
N GLU A 147 -14.85 23.00 26.97
CA GLU A 147 -15.85 22.04 27.45
C GLU A 147 -17.24 22.67 27.58
N THR A 148 -17.34 23.97 27.88
CA THR A 148 -18.62 24.69 27.90
C THR A 148 -19.20 24.95 26.51
N LEU A 149 -18.34 24.99 25.49
CA LEU A 149 -18.74 25.34 24.11
C LEU A 149 -18.99 24.12 23.25
N LEU A 150 -18.06 23.18 23.29
CA LEU A 150 -18.06 21.96 22.51
C LEU A 150 -17.40 20.85 23.36
N PRO A 151 -18.16 20.21 24.28
CA PRO A 151 -17.66 19.14 25.12
C PRO A 151 -16.95 18.05 24.33
N VAL A 152 -15.82 17.56 24.83
CA VAL A 152 -15.03 16.55 24.09
C VAL A 152 -15.84 15.27 23.83
N GLY A 153 -16.74 14.90 24.76
CA GLY A 153 -17.56 13.68 24.66
C GLY A 153 -18.57 13.67 23.51
N ILE A 154 -18.98 14.84 23.01
CA ILE A 154 -19.84 14.97 21.83
C ILE A 154 -19.09 15.43 20.58
N SER A 155 -17.77 15.63 20.65
CA SER A 155 -16.98 16.09 19.50
C SER A 155 -17.13 15.16 18.28
N ASN A 156 -17.27 13.86 18.52
CA ASN A 156 -17.52 12.83 17.49
C ASN A 156 -18.91 12.94 16.81
N LEU A 157 -19.83 13.78 17.30
CA LEU A 157 -21.11 14.06 16.63
C LEU A 157 -21.02 15.27 15.67
N PHE A 158 -20.07 16.18 15.90
CA PHE A 158 -19.89 17.39 15.08
C PHE A 158 -18.72 17.27 14.09
N LEU A 159 -17.67 16.56 14.49
CA LEU A 159 -16.48 16.28 13.70
C LEU A 159 -16.42 14.77 13.55
N PHE A 160 -16.99 14.19 12.49
CA PHE A 160 -17.05 12.73 12.31
C PHE A 160 -16.50 12.27 10.98
N ASP A 161 -15.96 11.05 10.97
CA ASP A 161 -15.67 10.33 9.74
C ASP A 161 -16.93 9.61 9.27
N GLY A 162 -17.18 9.57 7.96
CA GLY A 162 -18.35 8.90 7.38
C GLY A 162 -18.42 7.41 7.74
N GLU A 163 -17.29 6.78 8.04
CA GLU A 163 -17.22 5.40 8.53
C GLU A 163 -17.65 5.28 10.01
N GLN A 164 -17.27 6.24 10.86
CA GLN A 164 -17.59 6.23 12.31
C GLN A 164 -19.07 6.56 12.59
N VAL A 165 -19.74 7.32 11.72
CA VAL A 165 -21.18 7.62 11.86
C VAL A 165 -22.01 6.34 11.82
N LYS A 166 -21.59 5.37 11.00
CA LYS A 166 -22.30 4.09 10.89
C LYS A 166 -22.28 3.32 12.21
N GLU A 167 -21.13 3.28 12.88
CA GLU A 167 -21.01 2.63 14.20
C GLU A 167 -21.88 3.32 15.26
N LEU A 168 -21.93 4.65 15.27
CA LEU A 168 -22.78 5.39 16.22
C LEU A 168 -24.28 5.23 15.93
N ALA A 169 -24.67 5.08 14.66
CA ALA A 169 -26.07 4.94 14.25
C ALA A 169 -26.61 3.51 14.42
N GLU A 170 -25.74 2.49 14.42
CA GLU A 170 -26.12 1.08 14.58
C GLU A 170 -26.30 0.65 16.05
N LEU A 171 -25.84 1.46 17.01
CA LEU A 171 -26.02 1.17 18.43
C LEU A 171 -27.44 1.54 18.91
N GLU A 172 -28.20 0.55 19.37
CA GLU A 172 -29.53 0.75 19.97
C GLU A 172 -29.47 1.61 21.25
N THR A 173 -28.35 1.56 21.98
CA THR A 173 -28.08 2.39 23.16
C THR A 173 -26.80 3.21 22.97
N PRO A 174 -26.87 4.55 23.05
CA PRO A 174 -25.68 5.38 22.97
C PRO A 174 -24.77 5.12 24.18
N PRO A 175 -23.44 5.10 23.99
CA PRO A 175 -22.50 4.93 25.10
C PRO A 175 -22.71 5.95 26.23
N GLU A 176 -22.47 5.57 27.49
CA GLU A 176 -22.69 6.43 28.66
C GLU A 176 -21.97 7.79 28.57
N PHE A 177 -20.78 7.84 27.97
CA PHE A 177 -20.03 9.09 27.79
C PHE A 177 -20.74 10.08 26.85
N VAL A 178 -21.44 9.59 25.82
CA VAL A 178 -22.23 10.42 24.88
C VAL A 178 -23.44 10.98 25.61
N VAL A 179 -24.12 10.15 26.39
CA VAL A 179 -25.27 10.56 27.21
C VAL A 179 -24.86 11.62 28.22
N GLY A 180 -23.73 11.43 28.92
CA GLY A 180 -23.19 12.40 29.86
C GLY A 180 -22.85 13.74 29.20
N ALA A 181 -22.23 13.72 28.03
CA ALA A 181 -21.86 14.93 27.31
C ALA A 181 -23.08 15.70 26.75
N ILE A 182 -24.12 14.99 26.29
CA ILE A 182 -25.40 15.60 25.91
C ILE A 182 -26.09 16.23 27.13
N LYS A 183 -26.10 15.54 28.28
CA LYS A 183 -26.67 16.06 29.53
C LYS A 183 -25.96 17.32 30.01
N SER A 184 -24.63 17.35 29.92
CA SER A 184 -23.81 18.52 30.26
C SER A 184 -24.12 19.70 29.35
N LEU A 185 -24.20 19.48 28.03
CA LEU A 185 -24.56 20.53 27.07
C LEU A 185 -25.98 21.09 27.30
N LEU A 186 -26.93 20.22 27.66
CA LEU A 186 -28.30 20.62 28.01
C LEU A 186 -28.43 21.21 29.43
N GLY A 187 -27.35 21.25 30.22
CA GLY A 187 -27.36 21.75 31.60
C GLY A 187 -28.18 20.90 32.57
N LEU A 188 -28.46 19.62 32.24
CA LEU A 188 -29.29 18.72 33.04
C LEU A 188 -28.58 18.18 34.28
N GLU A 189 -27.28 18.42 34.42
CA GLU A 189 -26.47 17.98 35.54
C GLU A 189 -26.99 18.52 36.89
N LEU A 190 -27.44 19.78 36.90
CA LEU A 190 -28.05 20.42 38.06
C LEU A 190 -29.40 19.78 38.43
N ALA A 191 -30.20 19.39 37.44
CA ALA A 191 -31.50 18.79 37.66
C ALA A 191 -31.38 17.36 38.23
N GLU A 192 -30.44 16.56 37.72
CA GLU A 192 -30.18 15.22 38.28
C GLU A 192 -29.62 15.29 39.70
N ARG A 193 -28.68 16.21 39.95
CA ARG A 193 -28.14 16.42 41.30
C ARG A 193 -29.23 16.87 42.27
N LEU A 194 -30.11 17.78 41.85
CA LEU A 194 -31.25 18.22 42.64
C LEU A 194 -32.23 17.06 42.91
N ALA A 195 -32.46 16.17 41.94
CA ALA A 195 -33.33 15.00 42.13
C ALA A 195 -32.79 14.08 43.23
N VAL A 196 -31.49 13.79 43.22
CA VAL A 196 -30.81 13.02 44.26
C VAL A 196 -30.88 13.74 45.62
N ASP A 197 -30.62 15.05 45.65
CA ASP A 197 -30.66 15.84 46.87
C ASP A 197 -32.07 15.90 47.48
N LEU A 198 -33.11 16.03 46.64
CA LEU A 198 -34.51 15.99 47.05
C LEU A 198 -34.92 14.64 47.61
N GLU A 199 -34.42 13.54 47.04
CA GLU A 199 -34.70 12.19 47.53
C GLU A 199 -34.09 11.96 48.92
N ILE A 200 -32.85 12.42 49.12
CA ILE A 200 -32.18 12.40 50.44
C ILE A 200 -32.95 13.25 51.45
N LEU A 201 -33.39 14.44 51.07
CA LEU A 201 -34.11 15.36 51.95
C LEU A 201 -35.51 14.83 52.29
N ALA A 202 -36.22 14.24 51.33
CA ALA A 202 -37.48 13.56 51.55
C ALA A 202 -37.33 12.35 52.51
N GLY A 203 -36.24 11.58 52.35
CA GLY A 203 -35.87 10.50 53.27
C GLY A 203 -35.66 10.99 54.71
N ARG A 204 -34.93 12.11 54.90
CA ARG A 204 -34.72 12.71 56.23
C ARG A 204 -36.02 13.23 56.85
N LYS A 205 -36.88 13.89 56.08
CA LYS A 205 -38.18 14.39 56.57
C LYS A 205 -39.14 13.27 56.96
N ARG A 206 -39.17 12.16 56.22
CA ARG A 206 -39.95 10.96 56.60
C ARG A 206 -39.48 10.37 57.94
N LYS A 207 -38.16 10.40 58.22
CA LYS A 207 -37.60 9.96 59.51
C LYS A 207 -37.97 10.87 60.68
N GLU A 208 -38.08 12.19 60.47
CA GLU A 208 -38.53 13.13 61.51
C GLU A 208 -40.02 12.98 61.88
N ILE A 209 -40.86 12.55 60.93
CA ILE A 209 -42.33 12.49 61.10
C ILE A 209 -42.79 11.13 61.65
N ALA A 210 -41.97 10.08 61.54
CA ALA A 210 -42.34 8.72 61.95
C ALA A 210 -42.29 8.54 63.49
N GLY A 211 -43.41 8.11 64.09
CA GLY A 211 -43.55 7.94 65.53
C GLY A 211 -42.70 6.81 66.12
N LYS A 212 -42.48 6.82 67.44
CA LYS A 212 -41.56 5.97 68.23
C LYS A 212 -41.51 4.45 67.93
N LYS A 213 -42.49 3.86 67.23
CA LYS A 213 -42.45 2.45 66.77
C LYS A 213 -41.68 2.26 65.45
N ASP A 214 -41.69 3.25 64.57
CA ASP A 214 -40.97 3.20 63.30
C ASP A 214 -39.48 3.46 63.48
N LEU A 215 -39.08 4.24 64.50
CA LEU A 215 -37.68 4.51 64.82
C LEU A 215 -36.86 3.23 65.07
N ALA A 216 -37.40 2.24 65.79
CA ALA A 216 -36.69 0.99 66.06
C ALA A 216 -36.59 0.06 64.83
N ALA A 217 -37.61 0.09 63.95
CA ALA A 217 -37.57 -0.62 62.67
C ALA A 217 -36.59 0.06 61.70
N LEU A 218 -36.57 1.38 61.70
CA LEU A 218 -35.68 2.22 60.92
C LEU A 218 -34.22 2.06 61.37
N GLU A 219 -33.95 1.97 62.67
CA GLU A 219 -32.61 1.71 63.22
C GLU A 219 -32.08 0.34 62.78
N LYS A 220 -32.95 -0.69 62.77
CA LYS A 220 -32.61 -2.00 62.21
C LYS A 220 -32.30 -1.92 60.72
N ILE A 221 -33.14 -1.21 59.95
CA ILE A 221 -32.95 -1.03 58.51
C ILE A 221 -31.63 -0.28 58.24
N GLU A 222 -31.33 0.77 59.00
CA GLU A 222 -30.06 1.50 58.92
C GLU A 222 -28.85 0.64 59.26
N GLN A 223 -28.94 -0.22 60.28
CA GLN A 223 -27.87 -1.16 60.62
C GLN A 223 -27.66 -2.19 59.50
N THR A 224 -28.73 -2.73 58.92
CA THR A 224 -28.62 -3.63 57.75
C THR A 224 -28.08 -2.90 56.52
N PHE A 225 -28.52 -1.67 56.26
CA PHE A 225 -28.04 -0.87 55.15
C PHE A 225 -26.55 -0.58 55.30
N LYS A 226 -26.10 -0.22 56.51
CA LYS A 226 -24.68 0.00 56.81
C LYS A 226 -23.86 -1.27 56.60
N LYS A 227 -24.32 -2.43 57.10
CA LYS A 227 -23.65 -3.72 56.86
C LYS A 227 -23.53 -4.04 55.36
N ILE A 228 -24.62 -3.91 54.60
CA ILE A 228 -24.61 -4.17 53.16
C ILE A 228 -23.69 -3.18 52.45
N THR A 229 -23.64 -1.92 52.89
CA THR A 229 -22.75 -0.91 52.30
C THR A 229 -21.28 -1.23 52.59
N ASP A 230 -20.95 -1.64 53.82
CA ASP A 230 -19.61 -2.06 54.21
C ASP A 230 -19.19 -3.33 53.43
N GLU A 231 -20.11 -4.28 53.20
CA GLU A 231 -19.89 -5.47 52.37
C GLU A 231 -19.66 -5.11 50.88
N ILE A 232 -20.41 -4.13 50.35
CA ILE A 232 -20.22 -3.62 48.98
C ILE A 232 -18.85 -2.94 48.83
N ASP A 233 -18.44 -2.14 49.81
CA ASP A 233 -17.16 -1.45 49.77
C ASP A 233 -15.98 -2.43 49.89
N LEU A 234 -16.10 -3.47 50.71
CA LEU A 234 -15.17 -4.61 50.74
C LEU A 234 -15.10 -5.32 49.40
N ALA A 235 -16.24 -5.68 48.81
CA ALA A 235 -16.29 -6.35 47.51
C ALA A 235 -15.69 -5.48 46.39
N LYS A 236 -15.87 -4.16 46.43
CA LYS A 236 -15.23 -3.22 45.49
C LYS A 236 -13.70 -3.17 45.67
N GLN A 237 -13.22 -3.21 46.92
CA GLN A 237 -11.78 -3.28 47.19
C GLN A 237 -11.19 -4.59 46.66
N GLU A 238 -11.87 -5.71 46.88
CA GLU A 238 -11.47 -7.03 46.33
C GLU A 238 -11.50 -7.03 44.79
N GLN A 239 -12.53 -6.44 44.18
CA GLN A 239 -12.60 -6.30 42.73
C GLN A 239 -11.42 -5.47 42.19
N ALA A 240 -11.07 -4.37 42.86
CA ALA A 240 -9.93 -3.55 42.49
C ALA A 240 -8.59 -4.31 42.65
N SER A 241 -8.43 -5.12 43.69
CA SER A 241 -7.22 -5.96 43.85
C SER A 241 -7.13 -7.02 42.76
N PHE A 242 -8.22 -7.73 42.46
CA PHE A 242 -8.23 -8.73 41.39
C PHE A 242 -7.98 -8.10 40.01
N LYS A 243 -8.46 -6.88 39.77
CA LYS A 243 -8.19 -6.15 38.53
C LYS A 243 -6.70 -5.81 38.40
N ASN A 244 -6.06 -5.35 39.47
CA ASN A 244 -4.62 -5.10 39.48
C ASN A 244 -3.80 -6.39 39.27
N GLU A 245 -4.23 -7.51 39.85
CA GLU A 245 -3.61 -8.81 39.62
C GLU A 245 -3.75 -9.28 38.17
N LEU A 246 -4.93 -9.07 37.57
CA LEU A 246 -5.20 -9.37 36.17
C LEU A 246 -4.33 -8.52 35.24
N ASP A 247 -4.23 -7.21 35.47
CA ASP A 247 -3.38 -6.32 34.68
C ASP A 247 -1.90 -6.73 34.77
N LYS A 248 -1.44 -7.12 35.97
CA LYS A 248 -0.08 -7.62 36.18
C LYS A 248 0.15 -8.95 35.46
N ALA A 249 -0.80 -9.87 35.52
CA ALA A 249 -0.72 -11.15 34.83
C ALA A 249 -0.73 -10.98 33.30
N GLN A 250 -1.57 -10.10 32.76
CA GLN A 250 -1.59 -9.75 31.34
C GLN A 250 -0.26 -9.12 30.89
N LYS A 251 0.29 -8.21 31.68
CA LYS A 251 1.60 -7.61 31.38
C LYS A 251 2.71 -8.66 31.37
N ASN A 252 2.70 -9.58 32.34
CA ASN A 252 3.67 -10.69 32.38
C ASN A 252 3.50 -11.63 31.19
N GLN A 253 2.26 -11.96 30.80
CA GLN A 253 1.97 -12.77 29.62
C GLN A 253 2.48 -12.08 28.35
N GLN A 254 2.23 -10.78 28.20
CA GLN A 254 2.69 -10.01 27.07
C GLN A 254 4.22 -10.00 26.99
N GLN A 255 4.91 -9.72 28.11
CA GLN A 255 6.37 -9.76 28.17
C GLN A 255 6.93 -11.15 27.85
N ALA A 256 6.31 -12.21 28.36
CA ALA A 256 6.72 -13.58 28.06
C ALA A 256 6.48 -13.93 26.58
N SER A 257 5.38 -13.46 25.99
CA SER A 257 5.07 -13.65 24.56
C SER A 257 6.03 -12.86 23.67
N GLU A 258 6.33 -11.62 24.02
CA GLU A 258 7.30 -10.78 23.30
C GLU A 258 8.70 -11.40 23.39
N LYS A 259 9.09 -11.88 24.58
CA LYS A 259 10.35 -12.61 24.78
C LYS A 259 10.39 -13.91 23.96
N PHE A 260 9.29 -14.68 23.93
CA PHE A 260 9.17 -15.89 23.12
C PHE A 260 9.28 -15.61 21.61
N ILE A 261 8.68 -14.51 21.13
CA ILE A 261 8.79 -14.10 19.73
C ILE A 261 10.21 -13.61 19.42
N TYR A 262 10.81 -12.82 20.31
CA TYR A 262 12.16 -12.28 20.18
C TYR A 262 13.22 -13.39 20.19
N GLU A 263 13.05 -14.41 21.05
CA GLU A 263 13.91 -15.60 21.12
C GLU A 263 13.61 -16.62 19.99
N GLY A 264 12.76 -16.26 19.02
CA GLY A 264 12.54 -17.05 17.81
C GLY A 264 11.60 -18.24 17.97
N GLY A 265 10.81 -18.31 19.05
CA GLY A 265 9.95 -19.45 19.37
C GLY A 265 8.89 -19.80 18.32
N LYS A 266 8.42 -18.81 17.54
CA LYS A 266 7.50 -19.05 16.42
C LYS A 266 8.23 -19.66 15.21
N ILE A 267 9.48 -19.26 14.97
CA ILE A 267 10.28 -19.73 13.84
C ILE A 267 10.91 -21.11 14.15
N ALA A 268 11.17 -21.42 15.42
CA ALA A 268 11.61 -22.75 15.85
C ALA A 268 10.56 -23.85 15.56
N ALA A 269 9.26 -23.52 15.68
CA ALA A 269 8.17 -24.43 15.30
C ALA A 269 8.10 -24.64 13.77
N ASP A 270 8.33 -23.57 13.00
CA ASP A 270 8.23 -23.58 11.54
C ASP A 270 9.53 -24.03 10.84
N ARG A 271 10.64 -24.15 11.57
CA ARG A 271 11.96 -24.53 11.03
C ARG A 271 11.94 -25.83 10.25
N SER A 272 11.29 -26.87 10.78
CA SER A 272 11.14 -28.16 10.09
C SER A 272 10.41 -28.04 8.74
N GLN A 273 9.42 -27.15 8.65
CA GLN A 273 8.68 -26.90 7.42
C GLN A 273 9.51 -26.07 6.43
N LEU A 274 10.25 -25.07 6.92
CA LEU A 274 11.15 -24.26 6.12
C LEU A 274 12.31 -25.09 5.55
N ASP A 275 12.90 -25.99 6.34
CA ASP A 275 13.94 -26.92 5.89
C ASP A 275 13.41 -27.87 4.79
N SER A 276 12.16 -28.36 4.93
CA SER A 276 11.52 -29.18 3.89
C SER A 276 11.32 -28.41 2.60
N LYS A 277 10.76 -27.19 2.67
CA LYS A 277 10.55 -26.32 1.51
C LYS A 277 11.86 -25.98 0.82
N LEU A 278 12.90 -25.69 1.60
CA LEU A 278 14.22 -25.37 1.08
C LEU A 278 14.83 -26.56 0.32
N ASN A 279 14.69 -27.79 0.83
CA ASN A 279 15.09 -28.98 0.10
C ASN A 279 14.28 -29.17 -1.19
N ASP A 280 12.98 -28.90 -1.16
CA ASP A 280 12.13 -28.96 -2.36
C ASP A 280 12.57 -27.95 -3.44
N TYR A 281 12.86 -26.71 -3.05
CA TYR A 281 13.37 -25.69 -3.98
C TYR A 281 14.75 -26.06 -4.53
N ARG A 282 15.67 -26.60 -3.70
CA ARG A 282 16.97 -27.10 -4.18
C ARG A 282 16.82 -28.23 -5.19
N ASN A 283 15.92 -29.18 -4.92
CA ASN A 283 15.62 -30.26 -5.87
C ASN A 283 15.03 -29.74 -7.19
N GLN A 284 14.17 -28.70 -7.15
CA GLN A 284 13.65 -28.05 -8.35
C GLN A 284 14.75 -27.32 -9.14
N ALA A 285 15.62 -26.60 -8.43
CA ALA A 285 16.76 -25.91 -9.05
C ALA A 285 17.69 -26.91 -9.76
N ASP A 286 18.01 -28.04 -9.13
CA ASP A 286 18.86 -29.06 -9.73
C ASP A 286 18.21 -29.72 -10.96
N LYS A 287 16.89 -29.95 -10.95
CA LYS A 287 16.15 -30.41 -12.13
C LYS A 287 16.21 -29.41 -13.28
N SER A 288 16.00 -28.12 -12.99
CA SER A 288 16.10 -27.06 -14.01
C SER A 288 17.52 -26.93 -14.56
N ARG A 289 18.55 -27.06 -13.70
CA ARG A 289 19.96 -27.10 -14.14
C ARG A 289 20.23 -28.29 -15.06
N GLN A 290 19.73 -29.48 -14.73
CA GLN A 290 19.85 -30.66 -15.59
C GLN A 290 19.17 -30.43 -16.95
N ALA A 291 17.96 -29.87 -16.97
CA ALA A 291 17.27 -29.51 -18.20
C ALA A 291 18.08 -28.51 -19.04
N MET A 292 18.69 -27.48 -18.42
CA MET A 292 19.57 -26.55 -19.13
C MET A 292 20.83 -27.23 -19.70
N MET A 293 21.43 -28.19 -18.98
CA MET A 293 22.56 -28.98 -19.49
C MET A 293 22.14 -29.86 -20.69
N GLU A 294 20.92 -30.41 -20.68
CA GLU A 294 20.36 -31.16 -21.82
C GLU A 294 20.13 -30.26 -23.05
N LEU A 295 19.64 -29.03 -22.84
CA LEU A 295 19.51 -28.04 -23.93
C LEU A 295 20.89 -27.68 -24.50
N ALA A 296 21.86 -27.44 -23.62
CA ALA A 296 23.23 -27.09 -23.98
C ALA A 296 24.03 -28.24 -24.64
N SER A 297 23.66 -29.50 -24.41
CA SER A 297 24.31 -30.65 -25.06
C SER A 297 23.72 -30.97 -26.45
N ASN A 298 22.59 -30.37 -26.81
CA ASN A 298 21.91 -30.57 -28.09
C ASN A 298 22.22 -29.45 -29.10
N THR A 299 21.20 -28.90 -29.74
CA THR A 299 21.32 -27.96 -30.88
C THR A 299 21.45 -26.51 -30.45
N LEU A 300 21.28 -26.19 -29.17
CA LEU A 300 21.37 -24.82 -28.67
C LEU A 300 22.74 -24.15 -28.90
N PRO A 301 23.91 -24.82 -28.72
CA PRO A 301 25.20 -24.21 -29.00
C PRO A 301 25.38 -23.77 -30.45
N LEU A 302 24.69 -24.42 -31.39
CA LEU A 302 24.72 -24.03 -32.81
C LEU A 302 24.12 -22.64 -33.04
N ALA A 303 23.30 -22.14 -32.11
CA ALA A 303 22.83 -20.76 -32.13
C ALA A 303 23.98 -19.74 -32.10
N LEU A 304 25.09 -20.05 -31.42
CA LEU A 304 26.26 -19.16 -31.34
C LEU A 304 26.96 -18.96 -32.69
N ILE A 305 26.77 -19.89 -33.62
CA ILE A 305 27.36 -19.88 -34.96
C ILE A 305 26.29 -19.73 -36.06
N SER A 306 25.12 -19.19 -35.73
CA SER A 306 24.03 -18.95 -36.69
C SER A 306 24.46 -18.24 -37.99
N PRO A 307 25.35 -17.22 -37.95
CA PRO A 307 25.83 -16.57 -39.18
C PRO A 307 26.59 -17.54 -40.09
N LEU A 308 27.50 -18.34 -39.54
CA LEU A 308 28.29 -19.33 -40.29
C LEU A 308 27.39 -20.42 -40.90
N LEU A 309 26.37 -20.87 -40.15
CA LEU A 309 25.39 -21.83 -40.66
C LEU A 309 24.54 -21.25 -41.79
N SER A 310 24.22 -19.96 -41.73
CA SER A 310 23.46 -19.27 -42.78
C SER A 310 24.30 -19.12 -44.06
N GLU A 311 25.58 -18.75 -43.92
CA GLU A 311 26.53 -18.70 -45.03
C GLU A 311 26.73 -20.08 -45.66
N ALA A 312 26.87 -21.12 -44.84
CA ALA A 312 26.99 -22.50 -45.32
C ALA A 312 25.74 -22.95 -46.08
N LYS A 313 24.54 -22.53 -45.65
CA LYS A 313 23.29 -22.79 -46.37
C LYS A 313 23.32 -22.16 -47.76
N ILE A 314 23.63 -20.86 -47.84
CA ILE A 314 23.66 -20.11 -49.11
C ILE A 314 24.68 -20.74 -50.07
N GLN A 315 25.86 -21.10 -49.55
CA GLN A 315 26.89 -21.76 -50.35
C GLN A 315 26.41 -23.12 -50.87
N ALA A 316 25.80 -23.95 -50.01
CA ALA A 316 25.28 -25.26 -50.38
C ALA A 316 24.15 -25.17 -51.42
N GLU A 317 23.22 -24.22 -51.28
CA GLU A 317 22.14 -23.96 -52.26
C GLU A 317 22.72 -23.51 -53.62
N THR A 318 23.73 -22.65 -53.58
CA THR A 318 24.41 -22.15 -54.78
C THR A 318 25.13 -23.28 -55.50
N GLU A 319 25.88 -24.12 -54.78
CA GLU A 319 26.58 -25.28 -55.34
C GLU A 319 25.59 -26.32 -55.92
N ALA A 320 24.50 -26.61 -55.20
CA ALA A 320 23.47 -27.54 -55.67
C ALA A 320 22.78 -27.03 -56.95
N SER A 321 22.45 -25.74 -57.00
CA SER A 321 21.87 -25.10 -58.20
C SER A 321 22.83 -25.16 -59.39
N GLN A 322 24.13 -24.87 -59.18
CA GLN A 322 25.15 -24.97 -60.22
C GLN A 322 25.33 -26.41 -60.72
N GLN A 323 25.37 -27.40 -59.82
CA GLN A 323 25.44 -28.81 -60.19
C GLN A 323 24.22 -29.24 -61.02
N GLN A 324 23.01 -28.83 -60.60
CA GLN A 324 21.77 -29.12 -61.33
C GLN A 324 21.76 -28.46 -62.71
N ALA A 325 22.25 -27.21 -62.82
CA ALA A 325 22.43 -26.52 -64.09
C ALA A 325 23.44 -27.22 -65.01
N LYS A 326 24.59 -27.71 -64.48
CA LYS A 326 25.58 -28.48 -65.25
C LYS A 326 25.01 -29.81 -65.78
N ILE A 327 24.26 -30.53 -64.94
CA ILE A 327 23.57 -31.77 -65.37
C ILE A 327 22.53 -31.45 -66.45
N ALA A 328 21.72 -30.41 -66.24
CA ALA A 328 20.70 -29.98 -67.19
C ALA A 328 21.32 -29.52 -68.52
N GLN A 329 22.44 -28.80 -68.49
CA GLN A 329 23.15 -28.32 -69.68
C GLN A 329 23.53 -29.48 -70.62
N ASN A 330 24.07 -30.57 -70.08
CA ASN A 330 24.43 -31.73 -70.89
C ASN A 330 23.20 -32.38 -71.55
N VAL A 331 22.10 -32.50 -70.80
CA VAL A 331 20.84 -33.08 -71.31
C VAL A 331 20.20 -32.16 -72.36
N ILE A 332 20.21 -30.85 -72.11
CA ILE A 332 19.63 -29.83 -73.00
C ILE A 332 20.47 -29.71 -74.28
N LYS A 333 21.80 -29.65 -74.20
CA LYS A 333 22.68 -29.65 -75.39
C LYS A 333 22.42 -30.85 -76.29
N GLN A 334 22.39 -32.07 -75.73
CA GLN A 334 22.08 -33.28 -76.50
C GLN A 334 20.69 -33.23 -77.16
N ARG A 335 19.70 -32.65 -76.49
CA ARG A 335 18.35 -32.49 -77.03
C ARG A 335 18.31 -31.42 -78.13
N SER A 336 18.98 -30.29 -77.92
CA SER A 336 19.11 -29.19 -78.88
C SER A 336 19.79 -29.65 -80.16
N ASP A 337 20.87 -30.43 -80.07
CA ASP A 337 21.56 -31.01 -81.23
C ASP A 337 20.65 -31.96 -82.01
N ARG A 338 19.88 -32.80 -81.32
CA ARG A 338 18.89 -33.68 -81.97
C ARG A 338 17.76 -32.90 -82.65
N LEU A 339 17.27 -31.83 -82.02
CA LEU A 339 16.26 -30.95 -82.60
C LEU A 339 16.80 -30.24 -83.83
N LEU A 340 18.02 -29.70 -83.78
CA LEU A 340 18.67 -29.06 -84.92
C LEU A 340 18.88 -30.04 -86.08
N ASN A 341 19.28 -31.28 -85.81
CA ASN A 341 19.42 -32.33 -86.83
C ASN A 341 18.07 -32.69 -87.47
N TYR A 342 17.02 -32.84 -86.67
CA TYR A 342 15.66 -33.13 -87.20
C TYR A 342 15.08 -31.97 -88.01
N ILE A 343 15.30 -30.73 -87.56
CA ILE A 343 14.89 -29.52 -88.28
C ILE A 343 15.68 -29.38 -89.58
N ALA A 344 16.94 -29.81 -89.64
CA ALA A 344 17.73 -29.82 -90.87
C ALA A 344 17.21 -30.84 -91.91
N GLU A 345 16.60 -31.95 -91.47
CA GLU A 345 15.95 -32.93 -92.35
C GLU A 345 14.62 -32.41 -92.94
N ILE A 346 13.91 -31.54 -92.21
CA ILE A 346 12.69 -30.87 -92.67
C ILE A 346 13.07 -29.58 -93.36
N SER A 347 13.20 -29.58 -94.69
CA SER A 347 13.68 -28.47 -95.54
C SER A 347 13.03 -27.09 -95.28
N LEU A 348 13.48 -26.40 -94.22
CA LEU A 348 13.00 -25.10 -93.77
C LEU A 348 13.76 -23.97 -94.48
N ASN A 349 13.14 -22.79 -94.54
CA ASN A 349 13.76 -21.60 -95.11
C ASN A 349 15.00 -21.21 -94.27
N PRO A 350 16.19 -21.00 -94.88
CA PRO A 350 17.44 -20.71 -94.16
C PRO A 350 17.35 -19.52 -93.20
N GLN A 351 16.54 -18.49 -93.49
CA GLN A 351 16.35 -17.36 -92.58
C GLN A 351 15.57 -17.69 -91.30
N GLN A 352 14.72 -18.72 -91.33
CA GLN A 352 13.98 -19.18 -90.15
C GLN A 352 14.82 -20.16 -89.32
N LEU A 353 15.67 -20.96 -89.98
CA LEU A 353 16.63 -21.85 -89.33
C LEU A 353 17.64 -21.06 -88.47
N ASP A 354 18.17 -19.96 -89.01
CA ASP A 354 19.16 -19.10 -88.34
C ASP A 354 18.58 -18.48 -87.05
N LYS A 355 17.33 -18.01 -87.09
CA LYS A 355 16.63 -17.48 -85.90
C LYS A 355 16.44 -18.54 -84.80
N ILE A 356 16.16 -19.79 -85.18
CA ILE A 356 16.02 -20.90 -84.22
C ILE A 356 17.38 -21.27 -83.62
N GLN A 357 18.44 -21.28 -84.43
CA GLN A 357 19.80 -21.52 -83.96
C GLN A 357 20.28 -20.43 -83.00
N ASP A 358 19.99 -19.16 -83.30
CA ASP A 358 20.32 -18.04 -82.42
C ASP A 358 19.55 -18.10 -81.11
N PHE A 359 18.26 -18.45 -81.13
CA PHE A 359 17.46 -18.64 -79.91
C PHE A 359 18.02 -19.76 -79.03
N ILE A 360 18.35 -20.92 -79.61
CA ILE A 360 18.96 -22.04 -78.89
C ILE A 360 20.36 -21.66 -78.36
N ARG A 361 21.13 -20.89 -79.12
CA ARG A 361 22.44 -20.39 -78.66
C ARG A 361 22.28 -19.45 -77.46
N GLN A 362 21.27 -18.59 -77.47
CA GLN A 362 20.99 -17.66 -76.38
C GLN A 362 20.54 -18.40 -75.11
N GLU A 363 19.62 -19.38 -75.21
CA GLU A 363 19.24 -20.23 -74.07
C GLU A 363 20.43 -21.03 -73.51
N ASN A 364 21.29 -21.57 -74.38
CA ASN A 364 22.48 -22.29 -73.95
C ASN A 364 23.50 -21.36 -73.24
N GLN A 365 23.62 -20.10 -73.68
CA GLN A 365 24.48 -19.10 -73.03
C GLN A 365 23.94 -18.70 -71.65
N GLU A 366 22.63 -18.56 -71.49
CA GLU A 366 22.00 -18.28 -70.20
C GLU A 366 22.21 -19.44 -69.21
N LEU A 367 22.08 -20.70 -69.68
CA LEU A 367 22.39 -21.89 -68.87
C LEU A 367 23.87 -22.00 -68.52
N GLU A 368 24.78 -21.61 -69.41
CA GLU A 368 26.23 -21.56 -69.15
C GLU A 368 26.59 -20.54 -68.08
N GLN A 369 25.92 -19.38 -68.08
CA GLN A 369 26.11 -18.36 -67.04
C GLN A 369 25.61 -18.84 -65.67
N GLN A 370 24.49 -19.58 -65.63
CA GLN A 370 23.94 -20.15 -64.39
C GLN A 370 24.75 -21.33 -63.84
N ALA A 371 25.35 -22.14 -64.71
CA ALA A 371 26.25 -23.23 -64.32
C ALA A 371 27.54 -22.74 -63.63
N GLY A 372 27.89 -21.46 -63.81
CA GLY A 372 29.02 -20.81 -63.15
C GLY A 372 30.38 -21.35 -63.61
N THR A 373 31.44 -20.91 -62.93
CA THR A 373 32.84 -21.32 -63.19
C THR A 373 33.07 -22.83 -63.01
N ASP A 374 34.08 -23.38 -63.68
CA ASP A 374 34.54 -24.78 -63.55
C ASP A 374 35.21 -25.13 -62.21
N ALA A 375 35.04 -24.28 -61.18
CA ALA A 375 35.53 -24.58 -59.86
C ALA A 375 34.77 -25.81 -59.29
N PRO A 376 35.48 -26.80 -58.71
CA PRO A 376 34.84 -27.93 -58.08
C PRO A 376 34.06 -27.47 -56.83
N PRO A 377 32.83 -27.96 -56.62
CA PRO A 377 32.06 -27.67 -55.41
C PRO A 377 32.79 -28.25 -54.20
N TRP A 378 32.88 -27.48 -53.11
CA TRP A 378 33.60 -27.91 -51.90
C TRP A 378 32.64 -28.52 -50.86
N MET A 379 31.46 -27.94 -50.65
CA MET A 379 30.52 -28.49 -49.67
C MET A 379 29.85 -29.76 -50.16
N ASN A 380 29.49 -29.81 -51.46
CA ASN A 380 28.86 -30.97 -52.10
C ASN A 380 27.69 -31.56 -51.27
N ALA A 381 26.89 -30.69 -50.67
CA ALA A 381 25.76 -31.07 -49.84
C ALA A 381 24.60 -31.57 -50.70
N ASP A 382 23.95 -32.64 -50.27
CA ASP A 382 22.73 -33.11 -50.93
C ASP A 382 21.51 -32.28 -50.51
N ASN A 383 20.43 -32.33 -51.31
CA ASN A 383 19.21 -31.58 -51.02
C ASN A 383 18.63 -31.92 -49.63
N ASN A 384 18.83 -33.15 -49.12
CA ASN A 384 18.36 -33.50 -47.77
C ASN A 384 19.14 -32.76 -46.69
N SER A 385 20.47 -32.66 -46.81
CA SER A 385 21.31 -31.91 -45.86
C SER A 385 20.95 -30.42 -45.85
N ILE A 386 20.67 -29.85 -47.03
CA ILE A 386 20.22 -28.44 -47.15
C ILE A 386 18.88 -28.24 -46.44
N GLN A 387 17.91 -29.15 -46.64
CA GLN A 387 16.62 -29.11 -45.97
C GLN A 387 16.71 -29.34 -44.46
N GLN A 388 17.64 -30.19 -44.00
CA GLN A 388 17.90 -30.37 -42.56
C GLN A 388 18.50 -29.10 -41.94
N LEU A 389 19.44 -28.46 -42.62
CA LEU A 389 20.04 -27.19 -42.18
C LEU A 389 18.99 -26.06 -42.16
N GLU A 390 18.12 -26.01 -43.17
CA GLU A 390 16.97 -25.10 -43.22
C GLU A 390 16.06 -25.29 -41.99
N ASN A 391 15.63 -26.52 -41.72
CA ASN A 391 14.77 -26.83 -40.56
C ASN A 391 15.44 -26.50 -39.23
N LEU A 392 16.76 -26.72 -39.13
CA LEU A 392 17.54 -26.40 -37.94
C LEU A 392 17.58 -24.90 -37.68
N LEU A 393 17.88 -24.10 -38.71
CA LEU A 393 17.96 -22.64 -38.64
C LEU A 393 16.60 -21.97 -38.43
N SER A 394 15.56 -22.45 -39.11
CA SER A 394 14.24 -21.81 -39.13
C SER A 394 13.40 -22.14 -37.90
N TYR A 395 13.49 -23.38 -37.38
CA TYR A 395 12.60 -23.87 -36.32
C TYR A 395 13.33 -24.37 -35.08
N GLN A 396 14.31 -25.28 -35.21
CA GLN A 396 14.88 -25.97 -34.05
C GLN A 396 15.68 -25.03 -33.14
N ILE A 397 16.56 -24.20 -33.70
CA ILE A 397 17.36 -23.24 -32.90
C ILE A 397 16.43 -22.26 -32.16
N LYS A 398 15.43 -21.71 -32.84
CA LYS A 398 14.49 -20.74 -32.23
C LYS A 398 13.68 -21.36 -31.10
N ALA A 399 13.16 -22.58 -31.31
CA ALA A 399 12.42 -23.30 -30.26
C ALA A 399 13.29 -23.56 -29.02
N GLN A 400 14.54 -23.98 -29.23
CA GLN A 400 15.49 -24.24 -28.15
C GLN A 400 15.91 -22.96 -27.42
N GLN A 401 16.06 -21.83 -28.12
CA GLN A 401 16.33 -20.53 -27.51
C GLN A 401 15.19 -20.04 -26.61
N ILE A 402 13.94 -20.26 -27.01
CA ILE A 402 12.76 -19.91 -26.21
C ILE A 402 12.74 -20.77 -24.94
N LEU A 403 12.87 -22.09 -25.08
CA LEU A 403 12.90 -23.02 -23.94
C LEU A 403 14.05 -22.70 -22.97
N ALA A 404 15.24 -22.38 -23.49
CA ALA A 404 16.38 -21.99 -22.66
C ALA A 404 16.11 -20.69 -21.90
N ARG A 405 15.45 -19.71 -22.52
CA ARG A 405 15.07 -18.45 -21.86
C ARG A 405 14.07 -18.69 -20.73
N ASP A 406 13.06 -19.52 -20.97
CA ASP A 406 12.05 -19.85 -19.96
C ASP A 406 12.69 -20.58 -18.75
N GLN A 407 13.60 -21.53 -19.02
CA GLN A 407 14.36 -22.21 -17.97
C GLN A 407 15.28 -21.27 -17.17
N ILE A 408 15.89 -20.26 -17.82
CA ILE A 408 16.70 -19.24 -17.15
C ILE A 408 15.85 -18.35 -16.23
N GLU A 409 14.62 -18.00 -16.62
CA GLU A 409 13.73 -17.23 -15.76
C GLU A 409 13.19 -18.08 -14.60
N GLU A 410 12.85 -19.33 -14.87
CA GLU A 410 12.43 -20.30 -13.85
C GLU A 410 13.51 -20.49 -12.78
N ILE A 411 14.76 -20.75 -13.17
CA ILE A 411 15.85 -20.96 -12.19
C ILE A 411 16.13 -19.71 -11.36
N LYS A 412 16.09 -18.51 -11.95
CA LYS A 412 16.25 -17.26 -11.19
C LYS A 412 15.16 -17.09 -10.15
N SER A 413 13.91 -17.44 -10.48
CA SER A 413 12.81 -17.39 -9.53
C SER A 413 13.02 -18.37 -8.38
N ILE A 414 13.47 -19.59 -8.67
CA ILE A 414 13.71 -20.62 -7.66
C ILE A 414 14.90 -20.23 -6.77
N GLU A 415 15.98 -19.69 -7.34
CA GLU A 415 17.14 -19.22 -6.59
C GLU A 415 16.78 -18.04 -5.67
N ALA A 416 15.89 -17.14 -6.08
CA ALA A 416 15.37 -16.09 -5.22
C ALA A 416 14.55 -16.63 -4.04
N GLU A 417 13.73 -17.67 -4.25
CA GLU A 417 12.97 -18.34 -3.18
C GLU A 417 13.88 -19.12 -2.22
N ILE A 418 14.96 -19.73 -2.74
CA ILE A 418 16.01 -20.36 -1.91
C ILE A 418 16.67 -19.30 -1.04
N ASP A 419 17.16 -18.20 -1.61
CA ASP A 419 17.80 -17.10 -0.87
C ASP A 419 16.88 -16.50 0.19
N PHE A 420 15.59 -16.34 -0.13
CA PHE A 420 14.60 -15.83 0.81
C PHE A 420 14.37 -16.80 1.97
N THR A 421 14.24 -18.10 1.69
CA THR A 421 14.05 -19.15 2.70
C THR A 421 15.29 -19.35 3.56
N ASP A 422 16.50 -19.32 2.97
CA ASP A 422 17.78 -19.35 3.69
C ASP A 422 17.93 -18.15 4.63
N ARG A 423 17.51 -16.94 4.22
CA ARG A 423 17.51 -15.75 5.10
C ARG A 423 16.52 -15.90 6.25
N GLN A 424 15.35 -16.48 6.03
CA GLN A 424 14.39 -16.76 7.11
C GLN A 424 14.96 -17.76 8.12
N LEU A 425 15.61 -18.82 7.64
CA LEU A 425 16.27 -19.82 8.50
C LEU A 425 17.47 -19.25 9.24
N ALA A 426 18.25 -18.36 8.61
CA ALA A 426 19.37 -17.67 9.26
C ALA A 426 18.89 -16.70 10.36
N ALA A 427 17.80 -15.97 10.11
CA ALA A 427 17.15 -15.15 11.13
C ALA A 427 16.54 -15.98 12.28
N ALA A 428 16.24 -17.27 12.03
CA ALA A 428 15.79 -18.21 13.04
C ALA A 428 16.89 -18.72 13.97
N ALA A 429 18.17 -18.54 13.60
CA ALA A 429 19.30 -19.04 14.35
C ALA A 429 19.91 -17.93 15.22
N SER A 430 19.57 -17.92 16.51
CA SER A 430 20.49 -17.76 17.67
C SER A 430 19.72 -17.63 19.00
N PRO A 431 19.16 -18.71 19.59
CA PRO A 431 19.17 -18.82 21.03
C PRO A 431 20.59 -19.28 21.40
N GLU A 432 21.41 -18.37 21.91
CA GLU A 432 22.62 -18.75 22.64
C GLU A 432 22.24 -19.81 23.69
N SER A 433 22.93 -20.95 23.60
CA SER A 433 22.93 -22.03 24.59
C SER A 433 23.48 -21.58 25.93
#